data_AF-A0A6C0HQW2-F1
#
_entry.id   AF-A0A6C0HQW2-F1
#
_cell.length_a   1.000
_cell.length_b   1.000
_cell.length_c   1.000
_cell.angle_alpha   90.00
_cell.angle_beta   90.00
_cell.angle_gamma   90.00
#
_symmetry.space_group_name_H-M   'P 1'
#
loop_
_entity.id
_entity.type
_entity.pdbx_description
1 polymer ?
#
loop_
_entity_poly.entity_id
_entity_poly.type
_entity_poly.pdbx_seq_one_letter_code
_entity_poly.pdbx_strand_id
1 'polypeptide(L)' 'MNLSKFLHTNSGRFISSLLLGLGLSSLFKKVCKDNCIIYKAPPHGEIIGNIFEYNDKCYIFEAIPTTFDKSKRIVEFA' A
#
# COMPACT_ATOMS: atom_id res chain seq x y z
N MET A 1 -3.88 39.10 -15.87
CA MET A 1 -2.44 39.27 -15.60
C MET A 1 -2.22 39.66 -14.14
N ASN A 2 -2.35 38.73 -13.19
CA ASN A 2 -2.14 38.98 -11.74
C ASN A 2 -1.45 37.82 -11.00
N LEU A 3 -1.14 36.71 -11.70
CA LEU A 3 -0.52 35.54 -11.09
C LEU A 3 0.92 35.83 -10.61
N SER A 4 1.68 36.61 -11.37
CA SER A 4 3.02 37.05 -10.96
C SER A 4 2.99 37.84 -9.65
N LYS A 5 2.02 38.76 -9.47
CA LYS A 5 1.89 39.53 -8.23
C LYS A 5 1.59 38.63 -7.03
N PHE A 6 0.74 37.60 -7.22
CA PHE A 6 0.45 36.63 -6.17
C PHE A 6 1.69 35.83 -5.75
N LEU A 7 2.48 35.33 -6.72
CA LEU A 7 3.71 34.55 -6.45
C LEU A 7 4.82 35.37 -5.75
N HIS A 8 4.83 36.69 -5.92
CA HIS A 8 5.80 37.58 -5.26
C HIS A 8 5.39 38.02 -3.85
N THR A 9 4.17 37.72 -3.39
CA THR A 9 3.78 37.96 -1.99
C THR A 9 4.24 36.83 -1.08
N ASN A 10 4.57 37.13 0.18
CA ASN A 10 5.01 36.13 1.17
C ASN A 10 3.99 34.99 1.34
N SER A 11 2.71 35.34 1.43
CA SER A 11 1.61 34.36 1.52
C SER A 11 1.43 33.55 0.24
N GLY A 12 1.53 34.17 -0.94
CA GLY A 12 1.38 33.46 -2.21
C GLY A 12 2.55 32.53 -2.51
N ARG A 13 3.78 32.89 -2.11
CA ARG A 13 4.95 31.98 -2.16
C ARG A 13 4.70 30.72 -1.33
N PHE A 14 4.24 30.86 -0.10
CA PHE A 14 3.95 29.72 0.78
C PHE A 14 2.88 28.79 0.20
N ILE A 15 1.75 29.35 -0.25
CA ILE A 15 0.64 28.59 -0.85
C ILE A 15 1.10 27.88 -2.13
N SER A 16 1.91 28.53 -2.96
CA SER A 16 2.44 27.95 -4.20
C SER A 16 3.37 26.76 -3.92
N SER A 17 4.25 26.83 -2.92
CA SER A 17 5.11 25.72 -2.52
C SER A 17 4.31 24.51 -2.02
N LEU A 18 3.24 24.77 -1.25
CA LEU A 18 2.34 23.71 -0.77
C LEU A 18 1.60 23.02 -1.92
N LEU A 19 1.03 23.80 -2.84
CA LEU A 19 0.33 23.29 -4.02
C LEU A 19 1.27 22.49 -4.93
N LEU A 20 2.49 22.97 -5.15
CA LEU A 20 3.49 22.27 -5.95
C LEU A 20 3.95 20.97 -5.28
N GLY A 21 4.15 20.97 -3.96
CA GLY A 21 4.51 19.76 -3.22
C GLY A 21 3.40 18.70 -3.23
N LEU A 22 2.14 19.13 -3.02
CA LEU A 22 0.98 18.24 -3.08
C LEU A 22 0.71 17.73 -4.51
N GLY A 23 0.84 18.61 -5.50
CA GLY A 23 0.69 18.24 -6.91
C GLY A 23 1.76 17.25 -7.36
N LEU A 24 3.01 17.47 -6.97
CA LEU A 24 4.13 16.57 -7.28
C LEU A 24 3.96 15.22 -6.59
N SER A 25 3.53 15.20 -5.33
CA SER A 25 3.23 13.97 -4.58
C SER A 25 2.17 13.11 -5.28
N SER A 26 1.15 13.74 -5.86
CA SER A 26 0.09 13.04 -6.60
C SER A 26 0.61 12.28 -7.83
N LEU A 27 1.66 12.78 -8.49
CA LEU A 27 2.27 12.12 -9.65
C LEU A 27 2.99 10.80 -9.30
N PHE A 28 3.49 10.70 -8.07
CA PHE A 28 4.15 9.49 -7.59
C PHE A 28 3.19 8.44 -7.01
N LYS A 29 1.91 8.78 -6.85
CA LYS A 29 0.90 7.81 -6.43
C LYS A 29 0.67 6.83 -7.57
N LYS A 30 1.07 5.56 -7.37
CA LYS A 30 0.78 4.47 -8.30
C LYS A 30 -0.74 4.35 -8.48
N VAL A 31 -1.25 4.85 -9.60
CA VAL A 31 -2.63 4.62 -10.00
C VAL A 31 -2.70 3.20 -10.56
N CYS A 32 -3.52 2.35 -9.95
CA CYS A 32 -3.72 1.00 -10.47
C CYS A 32 -4.49 1.07 -11.78
N LYS A 33 -3.74 1.03 -12.87
CA LYS A 33 -4.22 0.81 -14.22
C LYS A 33 -3.46 -0.44 -14.67
N ASP A 34 -4.17 -1.57 -14.69
CA ASP A 34 -3.73 -2.86 -15.22
C ASP A 34 -2.70 -3.69 -14.39
N ASN A 35 -1.69 -3.08 -13.74
CA ASN A 35 -0.69 -3.80 -12.92
C ASN A 35 -0.86 -3.57 -11.41
N CYS A 36 -2.07 -3.85 -10.92
CA CYS A 36 -2.37 -3.78 -9.49
C CYS A 36 -1.85 -5.06 -8.82
N ILE A 37 -1.11 -4.91 -7.70
CA ILE A 37 -0.70 -6.07 -6.90
C ILE A 37 -1.97 -6.54 -6.18
N ILE A 38 -2.59 -7.60 -6.70
CA ILE A 38 -3.77 -8.21 -6.10
C ILE A 38 -3.25 -9.21 -5.06
N TYR A 39 -3.23 -8.82 -3.79
CA TYR A 39 -2.93 -9.74 -2.69
C TYR A 39 -4.09 -10.71 -2.53
N LYS A 40 -3.95 -11.96 -3.01
CA LYS A 40 -4.97 -13.00 -2.83
C LYS A 40 -4.55 -13.93 -1.70
N ALA A 41 -5.44 -14.18 -0.75
CA ALA A 41 -5.22 -15.28 0.19
C ALA A 41 -5.26 -16.62 -0.59
N PRO A 42 -4.39 -17.59 -0.28
CA PRO A 42 -4.57 -18.94 -0.80
C PRO A 42 -5.85 -19.55 -0.23
N PRO A 43 -6.53 -20.44 -0.98
CA PRO A 43 -7.75 -21.08 -0.51
C PRO A 43 -7.49 -21.89 0.76
N HIS A 44 -8.38 -21.76 1.76
CA HIS A 44 -8.23 -22.39 3.07
C HIS A 44 -7.99 -23.90 3.03
N GLY A 45 -8.56 -24.60 2.03
CA GLY A 45 -8.42 -26.05 1.88
C GLY A 45 -7.03 -26.52 1.44
N GLU A 46 -6.19 -25.64 0.88
CA GLU A 46 -4.84 -25.99 0.40
C GLU A 46 -3.74 -25.71 1.43
N ILE A 47 -4.02 -24.89 2.46
CA ILE A 47 -3.04 -24.52 3.48
C ILE A 47 -3.14 -25.44 4.71
N ILE A 48 -4.36 -25.85 5.08
CA ILE A 48 -4.61 -26.59 6.32
C ILE A 48 -4.19 -28.06 6.13
N GLY A 49 -3.16 -28.48 6.86
CA GLY A 49 -2.68 -29.87 6.89
C GLY A 49 -1.57 -30.22 5.90
N ASN A 50 -1.16 -29.28 5.04
CA ASN A 50 0.00 -29.44 4.17
C ASN A 50 1.28 -28.94 4.84
N ILE A 51 2.39 -29.64 4.60
CA ILE A 51 3.72 -29.25 5.10
C ILE A 51 4.38 -28.36 4.04
N PHE A 52 4.74 -27.14 4.41
CA PHE A 52 5.44 -26.20 3.53
C PHE A 52 6.90 -26.05 3.98
N GLU A 53 7.83 -26.20 3.06
CA GLU A 53 9.25 -25.99 3.29
C GLU A 53 9.63 -24.54 2.93
N TYR A 54 10.15 -23.79 3.88
CA TYR A 54 10.65 -22.43 3.66
C TYR A 54 11.93 -22.21 4.47
N ASN A 55 13.01 -21.79 3.81
CA ASN A 55 14.34 -21.60 4.43
C ASN A 55 14.81 -22.84 5.24
N ASP A 56 14.78 -24.02 4.62
CA ASP A 56 15.17 -25.31 5.22
C ASP A 56 14.38 -25.72 6.49
N LYS A 57 13.20 -25.13 6.67
CA LYS A 57 12.30 -25.41 7.81
C LYS A 57 10.90 -25.78 7.32
N CYS A 58 10.36 -26.83 7.91
CA CYS A 58 9.02 -27.31 7.63
C CYS A 58 8.01 -26.62 8.56
N TYR A 59 6.97 -26.03 7.98
CA TYR A 59 5.88 -25.36 8.69
C TYR A 59 4.55 -26.06 8.39
N ILE A 60 3.76 -26.29 9.43
CA ILE A 60 2.38 -26.77 9.34
C ILE A 60 1.49 -25.62 9.77
N PHE A 61 0.54 -25.23 8.92
CA PHE A 61 -0.40 -24.16 9.23
C PHE A 61 -1.70 -24.74 9.79
N GLU A 62 -2.06 -24.30 10.99
CA GLU A 62 -3.33 -24.63 11.63
C GLU A 62 -4.25 -23.40 11.60
N ALA A 63 -5.50 -23.60 11.19
CA ALA A 63 -6.51 -22.53 11.21
C ALA A 63 -7.04 -22.36 12.63
N ILE A 64 -6.53 -21.36 13.34
CA ILE A 64 -7.05 -20.99 14.66
C ILE A 64 -8.06 -19.85 14.48
N PRO A 65 -9.30 -19.98 15.00
CA PRO A 65 -10.25 -18.89 15.00
C PRO A 65 -9.70 -17.72 15.82
N THR A 66 -9.50 -16.57 15.18
CA THR A 66 -8.99 -15.36 15.83
C THR A 66 -10.00 -14.21 15.66
N THR A 67 -9.93 -13.24 16.57
CA THR A 67 -10.71 -12.02 16.43
C THR A 67 -10.15 -11.18 15.29
N PHE A 68 -11.04 -10.54 14.52
CA PHE A 68 -10.66 -9.71 13.38
C PHE A 68 -9.82 -8.52 13.83
N ASP A 69 -8.55 -8.51 13.42
CA ASP A 69 -7.56 -7.48 13.79
C ASP A 69 -7.18 -6.67 12.54
N LYS A 70 -7.49 -5.37 12.57
CA LYS A 70 -7.24 -4.43 11.46
C LYS A 70 -5.76 -4.17 11.20
N SER A 71 -4.87 -4.54 12.13
CA SER A 71 -3.42 -4.38 11.99
C SER A 71 -2.78 -5.50 11.17
N LYS A 72 -3.47 -6.64 11.02
CA LYS A 72 -2.96 -7.81 10.30
C LYS A 72 -3.20 -7.64 8.81
N ARG A 73 -2.15 -7.81 8.01
CA ARG A 73 -2.21 -7.81 6.55
C ARG A 73 -2.20 -9.24 6.05
N ILE A 74 -3.12 -9.55 5.14
CA ILE A 74 -3.12 -10.81 4.42
C ILE A 74 -2.01 -10.72 3.37
N VAL A 75 -0.96 -11.51 3.54
CA VAL A 75 0.16 -11.62 2.61
C VAL A 75 0.05 -12.95 1.86
N GLU A 76 0.45 -12.97 0.59
CA GLU A 76 0.60 -14.22 -0.15
C GLU A 76 1.75 -15.02 0.45
N PHE A 77 1.53 -16.32 0.63
CA PHE A 77 2.62 -17.26 0.83
C PHE A 77 3.32 -17.38 -0.53
N ALA A 78 4.58 -16.97 -0.58
CA ALA A 78 5.43 -17.07 -1.78
C ALA A 78 5.79 -18.52 -2.07
#